data_AF-A0A937B0J0-F1
#
_entry.id   AF-A0A937B0J0-F1
#
_cell.length_a   1.000
_cell.length_b   1.000
_cell.length_c   1.000
_cell.angle_alpha   90.00
_cell.angle_beta   90.00
_cell.angle_gamma   90.00
#
_symmetry.space_group_name_H-M   'P 1'
#
loop_
_entity.id
_entity.type
_entity.pdbx_description
1 polymer ?
#
loop_
_entity_poly.entity_id
_entity_poly.type
_entity_poly.pdbx_seq_one_letter_code
_entity_poly.pdbx_strand_id
1 'polypeptide(L)'
;MRKMSYLLLLSFLLPACNNSFNDECVSCRLLHDDLYADDRGNLYLKAEDRFPLENGKKPRPRWIWALYCEDCRMICEGDTTEGMSELKDKVDSSSFRKLGADPVTGDIYYADKNHYYLHKLMYDGGTLSIIRDKD
;
A
#
# COMPACT_ATOMS: atom_id res chain seq x y z
N MET A 1 20.84 -61.73 10.50
CA MET A 1 20.99 -60.33 10.95
C MET A 1 20.93 -59.42 9.72
N ARG A 2 19.77 -58.81 9.42
CA ARG A 2 19.60 -57.84 8.33
C ARG A 2 19.43 -56.46 8.95
N LYS A 3 20.38 -55.55 8.71
CA LYS A 3 20.29 -54.14 9.14
C LYS A 3 19.43 -53.39 8.13
N MET A 4 18.29 -52.84 8.58
CA MET A 4 17.44 -51.94 7.81
C MET A 4 18.12 -50.58 7.66
N SER A 5 18.29 -50.13 6.41
CA SER A 5 18.64 -48.75 6.08
C SER A 5 17.42 -47.86 6.32
N TYR A 6 17.57 -46.85 7.18
CA TYR A 6 16.61 -45.76 7.30
C TYR A 6 16.94 -44.69 6.27
N LEU A 7 16.06 -44.53 5.28
CA LEU A 7 16.04 -43.38 4.38
C LEU A 7 15.61 -42.16 5.22
N LEU A 8 16.52 -41.21 5.43
CA LEU A 8 16.23 -39.90 6.01
C LEU A 8 15.59 -39.03 4.91
N LEU A 9 14.26 -38.92 4.93
CA LEU A 9 13.52 -37.91 4.17
C LEU A 9 13.71 -36.57 4.89
N LEU A 10 14.59 -35.72 4.36
CA LEU A 10 14.66 -34.31 4.71
C LEU A 10 13.43 -33.61 4.09
N SER A 11 12.38 -33.43 4.89
CA SER A 11 11.27 -32.56 4.53
C SER A 11 11.75 -31.11 4.60
N PHE A 12 11.99 -30.51 3.43
CA PHE A 12 12.15 -29.07 3.28
C PHE A 12 10.85 -28.39 3.72
N LEU A 13 10.84 -27.86 4.93
CA LEU A 13 9.85 -26.89 5.37
C LEU A 13 10.19 -25.57 4.66
N LEU A 14 9.65 -25.39 3.45
CA LEU A 14 9.58 -24.05 2.88
C LEU A 14 8.60 -23.25 3.74
N PRO A 15 8.99 -22.09 4.31
CA PRO A 15 8.02 -21.20 4.93
C PRO A 15 7.03 -20.78 3.85
N ALA A 16 5.77 -21.18 4.02
CA ALA A 16 4.68 -20.62 3.24
C ALA A 16 4.65 -19.10 3.51
N CYS A 17 4.79 -18.29 2.46
CA CYS A 17 4.63 -16.85 2.53
C CYS A 17 3.19 -16.53 2.93
N ASN A 18 2.93 -16.42 4.24
CA ASN A 18 1.71 -15.83 4.75
C ASN A 18 1.83 -14.32 4.66
N ASN A 19 1.56 -13.77 3.47
CA ASN A 19 1.25 -12.35 3.34
C ASN A 19 -0.17 -12.14 3.89
N SER A 20 -0.27 -12.03 5.20
CA SER A 20 -1.47 -11.52 5.86
C SER A 20 -1.53 -10.03 5.57
N PHE A 21 -2.18 -9.65 4.47
CA PHE A 21 -2.54 -8.27 4.18
C PHE A 21 -3.52 -7.83 5.28
N ASN A 22 -3.03 -7.13 6.31
CA ASN A 22 -3.87 -6.52 7.32
C ASN A 22 -4.57 -5.31 6.70
N ASP A 23 -5.77 -5.54 6.17
CA ASP A 23 -6.65 -4.54 5.55
C ASP A 23 -7.29 -3.56 6.56
N GLU A 24 -6.95 -3.66 7.85
CA GLU A 24 -7.57 -2.87 8.92
C GLU A 24 -6.53 -2.15 9.78
N CYS A 25 -6.58 -0.82 9.79
CA CYS A 25 -5.88 -0.06 10.81
C CYS A 25 -6.72 0.04 12.09
N VAL A 26 -6.32 -0.74 13.11
CA VAL A 26 -7.08 -0.89 14.37
C VAL A 26 -6.91 0.32 15.31
N SER A 27 -5.76 1.00 15.27
CA SER A 27 -5.42 2.12 16.17
C SER A 27 -4.70 3.26 15.45
N CYS A 28 -5.26 3.70 14.32
CA CYS A 28 -4.73 4.81 13.55
C CYS A 28 -5.13 6.17 14.12
N ARG A 29 -4.19 7.11 14.20
CA ARG A 29 -4.47 8.54 14.42
C ARG A 29 -4.37 9.30 13.09
N LEU A 30 -5.32 10.20 12.85
CA LEU A 30 -5.22 11.12 11.72
C LEU A 30 -4.01 12.03 11.93
N LEU A 31 -3.15 12.10 10.91
CA LEU A 31 -2.14 13.13 10.79
C LEU A 31 -2.80 14.32 10.09
N HIS A 32 -2.89 14.28 8.75
CA HIS A 32 -3.37 15.36 7.89
C HIS A 32 -4.00 14.75 6.63
N ASP A 33 -4.99 15.40 6.02
CA ASP A 33 -5.44 15.12 4.65
C ASP A 33 -5.61 13.61 4.32
N ASP A 34 -6.36 12.92 5.17
CA ASP A 34 -6.65 11.49 5.09
C ASP A 34 -5.42 10.55 5.27
N LEU A 35 -4.25 11.08 5.63
CA LEU A 35 -3.07 10.32 6.04
C LEU A 35 -3.12 10.02 7.54
N TYR A 36 -2.98 8.76 7.90
CA TYR A 36 -3.00 8.26 9.28
C TYR A 36 -1.70 7.55 9.61
N ALA A 37 -1.39 7.49 10.91
CA ALA A 37 -0.31 6.68 11.43
C ALA A 37 -0.79 5.76 12.56
N ASP A 38 -0.20 4.57 12.65
CA ASP A 38 -0.33 3.70 13.82
C ASP A 38 0.71 4.05 14.90
N ASP A 39 0.73 3.26 15.99
CA ASP A 39 1.68 3.40 17.10
C ASP A 39 3.10 2.95 16.77
N ARG A 40 3.28 2.24 15.64
CA ARG A 40 4.57 1.76 15.12
C ARG A 40 5.17 2.71 14.08
N GLY A 41 4.45 3.77 13.72
CA GLY A 41 4.86 4.74 12.70
C GLY A 41 4.60 4.28 11.26
N ASN A 42 3.82 3.23 11.04
CA ASN A 42 3.34 2.89 9.70
C ASN A 42 2.33 3.93 9.24
N LEU A 43 2.35 4.25 7.94
CA LEU A 43 1.49 5.25 7.34
C LEU A 43 0.41 4.61 6.47
N TYR A 44 -0.79 5.19 6.51
CA TYR A 44 -1.96 4.73 5.76
C TYR A 44 -2.71 5.92 5.19
N LEU A 45 -3.03 5.90 3.90
CA LEU A 45 -3.99 6.81 3.31
C LEU A 45 -5.39 6.17 3.39
N LYS A 46 -6.33 6.85 4.03
CA LYS A 46 -7.71 6.40 4.14
C LYS A 46 -8.48 6.78 2.88
N ALA A 47 -9.03 5.78 2.22
CA ALA A 47 -9.96 5.92 1.10
C ALA A 47 -11.31 5.29 1.45
N GLU A 48 -12.34 5.54 0.66
CA GLU A 48 -13.61 4.82 0.73
C GLU A 48 -13.71 3.87 -0.45
N ASP A 49 -14.18 2.64 -0.22
CA ASP A 49 -14.60 1.79 -1.34
C ASP A 49 -15.78 2.45 -2.07
N ARG A 50 -15.76 2.36 -3.40
CA ARG A 50 -16.83 2.87 -4.26
C ARG A 50 -17.65 1.72 -4.85
N PHE A 51 -17.56 0.53 -4.27
CA PHE A 51 -18.31 -0.64 -4.71
C PHE A 51 -19.79 -0.25 -4.79
N PRO A 52 -20.47 -0.41 -5.94
CA PRO A 52 -21.92 -0.34 -5.95
C PRO A 52 -22.37 -1.38 -4.93
N LEU A 53 -23.15 -0.93 -3.97
CA LEU A 53 -23.58 -1.72 -2.83
C LEU A 53 -24.52 -2.82 -3.34
N GLU A 54 -24.00 -3.83 -4.03
CA GLU A 54 -24.73 -5.07 -4.27
C GLU A 54 -25.13 -5.57 -2.89
N ASN A 55 -26.44 -5.50 -2.62
CA ASN A 55 -27.09 -5.83 -1.36
C ASN A 55 -27.08 -4.75 -0.25
N GLY A 56 -26.96 -3.46 -0.58
CA GLY A 56 -27.22 -2.38 0.40
C GLY A 56 -26.22 -2.30 1.56
N LYS A 57 -25.00 -2.84 1.37
CA LYS A 57 -23.88 -2.61 2.28
C LYS A 57 -23.56 -1.12 2.37
N LYS A 58 -22.82 -0.65 3.36
CA LYS A 58 -22.33 0.74 3.39
C LYS A 58 -20.92 0.78 2.82
N PRO A 59 -20.49 1.93 2.25
CA PRO A 59 -19.08 2.12 1.92
C PRO A 59 -18.21 1.83 3.14
N ARG A 60 -17.10 1.13 2.93
CA ARG A 60 -16.13 0.79 3.96
C ARG A 60 -14.84 1.55 3.73
N PRO A 61 -14.16 1.97 4.81
CA PRO A 61 -12.83 2.55 4.69
C PRO A 61 -11.88 1.49 4.12
N ARG A 62 -10.98 1.95 3.25
CA ARG A 62 -9.86 1.21 2.69
C ARG A 62 -8.58 1.92 3.14
N TRP A 63 -7.61 1.14 3.59
CA TRP A 63 -6.36 1.66 4.13
C TRP A 63 -5.24 1.36 3.14
N ILE A 64 -4.86 2.36 2.37
CA ILE A 64 -3.79 2.26 1.38
C ILE A 64 -2.46 2.49 2.11
N TRP A 65 -1.66 1.45 2.21
CA TRP A 65 -0.33 1.48 2.85
C TRP A 65 0.82 1.38 1.85
N ALA A 66 0.51 0.99 0.61
CA ALA A 66 1.46 0.84 -0.48
C ALA A 66 1.41 2.02 -1.46
N LEU A 67 2.59 2.33 -1.99
CA LEU A 67 2.86 3.42 -2.90
C LEU A 67 3.51 2.85 -4.16
N TYR A 68 2.89 3.14 -5.30
CA TYR A 68 3.38 2.71 -6.62
C TYR A 68 4.25 3.80 -7.25
N CYS A 69 5.24 3.43 -8.04
CA CYS A 69 5.98 4.40 -8.86
C CYS A 69 5.84 4.04 -10.34
N GLU A 70 5.11 4.86 -11.10
CA GLU A 70 4.88 4.60 -12.52
C GLU A 70 6.12 4.90 -13.38
N ASP A 71 6.94 5.87 -12.97
CA ASP A 71 8.10 6.37 -13.75
C ASP A 71 9.48 6.02 -13.17
N CYS A 72 9.54 5.29 -12.05
CA CYS A 72 10.82 4.88 -11.48
C CYS A 72 11.52 3.92 -12.46
N ARG A 73 12.63 4.36 -13.10
CA ARG A 73 13.50 3.49 -13.90
C ARG A 73 14.02 2.37 -13.01
N MET A 74 13.38 1.21 -13.10
CA MET A 74 13.79 0.01 -12.40
C MET A 74 15.02 -0.57 -13.11
N ILE A 75 16.20 -0.24 -12.60
CA ILE A 75 17.35 -1.13 -12.74
C ILE A 75 17.24 -2.04 -11.52
N CYS A 76 16.96 -3.34 -11.67
CA CYS A 76 17.46 -4.37 -10.74
C CYS A 76 17.26 -5.81 -11.23
N GLU A 77 18.22 -6.63 -10.84
CA GLU A 77 18.25 -8.08 -10.97
C GLU A 77 17.44 -8.70 -9.82
N GLY A 78 16.27 -9.28 -10.12
CA GLY A 78 15.88 -10.54 -9.47
C GLY A 78 14.89 -10.56 -8.29
N ASP A 79 14.06 -9.54 -8.02
CA ASP A 79 12.96 -9.67 -7.04
C ASP A 79 11.59 -9.16 -7.56
N THR A 80 10.51 -9.90 -7.27
CA THR A 80 9.21 -9.77 -7.96
C THR A 80 8.21 -8.81 -7.28
N THR A 81 8.67 -8.00 -6.32
CA THR A 81 7.90 -6.90 -5.68
C THR A 81 8.33 -5.50 -6.12
N GLU A 82 9.20 -5.38 -7.13
CA GLU A 82 9.82 -4.11 -7.52
C GLU A 82 8.84 -3.16 -8.23
N GLY A 83 8.69 -1.94 -7.67
CA GLY A 83 7.77 -0.90 -8.13
C GLY A 83 6.76 -0.43 -7.07
N MET A 84 6.64 -1.18 -5.97
CA MET A 84 5.87 -0.82 -4.78
C MET A 84 6.80 -0.51 -3.59
N SER A 85 6.44 0.48 -2.80
CA SER A 85 7.07 0.82 -1.52
C SER A 85 6.00 1.08 -0.46
N GLU A 86 6.35 1.03 0.82
CA GLU A 86 5.40 1.45 1.86
C GLU A 86 5.35 2.98 1.94
N LEU A 87 4.19 3.53 2.30
CA LEU A 87 4.02 4.97 2.48
C LEU A 87 5.02 5.53 3.51
N LYS A 88 5.26 4.80 4.60
CA LYS A 88 6.18 5.22 5.67
C LYS A 88 7.63 5.43 5.21
N ASP A 89 8.02 4.77 4.12
CA ASP A 89 9.40 4.81 3.62
C ASP A 89 9.64 5.97 2.65
N LYS A 90 8.57 6.55 2.09
CA LYS A 90 8.64 7.55 1.01
C LYS A 90 7.92 8.86 1.29
N VAL A 91 6.85 8.82 2.09
CA VAL A 91 6.02 9.99 2.38
C VAL A 91 6.59 10.77 3.55
N ASP A 92 6.95 12.02 3.31
CA ASP A 92 7.21 12.99 4.36
C ASP A 92 5.88 13.44 4.97
N SER A 93 5.45 12.71 5.99
CA SER A 93 4.18 12.97 6.69
C SER A 93 4.06 14.40 7.25
N SER A 94 5.18 15.07 7.55
CA SER A 94 5.16 16.42 8.12
C SER A 94 4.77 17.51 7.13
N SER A 95 4.98 17.27 5.83
CA SER A 95 4.70 18.21 4.75
C SER A 95 3.64 17.73 3.76
N PHE A 96 3.13 16.51 3.98
CA PHE A 96 2.08 15.89 3.20
C PHE A 96 0.80 16.72 3.25
N ARG A 97 0.21 16.96 2.08
CA ARG A 97 -1.04 17.69 1.93
C ARG A 97 -1.82 17.30 0.68
N LYS A 98 -3.13 17.47 0.74
CA LYS A 98 -4.04 17.37 -0.41
C LYS A 98 -4.01 18.65 -1.22
N LEU A 99 -3.83 18.53 -2.54
CA LEU A 99 -3.81 19.65 -3.47
C LEU A 99 -5.19 19.92 -4.10
N GLY A 100 -5.98 18.87 -4.30
CA GLY A 100 -7.29 18.96 -4.95
C GLY A 100 -7.69 17.65 -5.59
N ALA A 101 -8.81 17.68 -6.33
CA ALA A 101 -9.29 16.54 -7.11
C ALA A 101 -9.58 17.00 -8.55
N ASP A 102 -9.33 16.12 -9.51
CA ASP A 102 -9.77 16.30 -10.89
C ASP A 102 -11.31 16.27 -10.93
N PRO A 103 -11.99 17.29 -11.48
CA PRO A 103 -13.45 17.35 -11.48
C PRO A 103 -14.11 16.37 -12.45
N VAL A 104 -13.35 15.79 -13.38
CA VAL A 104 -13.82 14.85 -14.41
C VAL A 104 -13.60 13.40 -13.95
N THR A 105 -12.38 13.05 -13.56
CA THR A 105 -12.04 11.68 -13.13
C THR A 105 -12.31 11.45 -11.65
N GLY A 106 -12.27 12.51 -10.84
CA GLY A 106 -12.33 12.42 -9.39
C GLY A 106 -11.01 12.03 -8.74
N ASP A 107 -9.92 11.86 -9.51
CA ASP A 107 -8.62 11.50 -8.97
C ASP A 107 -8.09 12.59 -8.04
N ILE A 108 -7.42 12.18 -6.96
CA ILE A 108 -6.98 13.10 -5.93
C ILE A 108 -5.47 13.32 -6.02
N TYR A 109 -5.05 14.57 -6.00
CA TYR A 109 -3.65 14.95 -5.99
C TYR A 109 -3.20 15.29 -4.58
N TYR A 110 -2.04 14.77 -4.20
CA TYR A 110 -1.35 15.11 -2.96
C TYR A 110 0.07 15.55 -3.27
N ALA A 111 0.72 16.20 -2.31
CA ALA A 111 2.15 16.47 -2.36
C ALA A 111 2.74 16.53 -0.97
N ASP A 112 4.03 16.22 -0.87
CA ASP A 112 4.83 16.55 0.29
C ASP A 112 5.97 17.51 -0.12
N LYS A 113 7.07 17.56 0.64
CA LYS A 113 8.25 18.35 0.29
C LYS A 113 9.11 17.72 -0.81
N ASN A 114 8.98 16.41 -1.06
CA ASN A 114 9.84 15.63 -1.94
C ASN A 114 9.12 15.18 -3.23
N HIS A 115 7.80 14.97 -3.20
CA HIS A 115 7.06 14.30 -4.28
C HIS A 115 5.67 14.88 -4.50
N TYR A 116 5.15 14.65 -5.71
CA TYR A 116 3.74 14.73 -6.04
C TYR A 116 3.15 13.34 -6.17
N TYR A 117 1.93 13.18 -5.67
CA TYR A 117 1.21 11.92 -5.67
C TYR A 117 -0.12 12.02 -6.40
N LEU A 118 -0.50 10.93 -7.05
CA LEU A 118 -1.82 10.75 -7.65
C LEU A 118 -2.51 9.55 -6.99
N HIS A 119 -3.68 9.79 -6.44
CA HIS A 119 -4.59 8.76 -5.98
C HIS A 119 -5.64 8.50 -7.06
N LYS A 120 -5.42 7.43 -7.83
CA LYS A 120 -6.37 6.98 -8.84
C LYS A 120 -7.50 6.25 -8.13
N LEU A 121 -8.71 6.82 -8.18
CA LEU A 121 -9.84 6.24 -7.47
C LEU A 121 -10.40 5.04 -8.26
N MET A 122 -10.45 3.90 -7.59
CA MET A 122 -11.03 2.67 -8.12
C MET A 122 -12.09 2.11 -7.17
N TYR A 123 -12.76 1.05 -7.60
CA TYR A 123 -13.87 0.44 -6.84
C TYR A 123 -13.46 -0.04 -5.44
N ASP A 124 -12.20 -0.42 -5.24
CA ASP A 124 -11.63 -1.00 -4.02
C ASP A 124 -10.83 0.00 -3.16
N GLY A 125 -11.04 1.30 -3.37
CA GLY A 125 -10.32 2.38 -2.70
C GLY A 125 -9.19 2.98 -3.53
N GLY A 126 -8.77 2.31 -4.61
CA GLY A 126 -7.79 2.87 -5.55
C GLY A 126 -6.34 2.66 -5.15
N THR A 127 -5.45 3.30 -5.92
CA THR A 127 -3.99 3.23 -5.73
C THR A 127 -3.41 4.61 -5.54
N LEU A 128 -2.39 4.71 -4.69
CA LEU A 128 -1.57 5.91 -4.56
C LEU A 128 -0.26 5.70 -5.31
N SER A 129 0.07 6.62 -6.21
CA SER A 129 1.30 6.58 -7.01
C SER A 129 2.13 7.85 -6.83
N ILE A 130 3.45 7.73 -6.81
CA ILE A 130 4.35 8.86 -7.09
C ILE A 130 4.27 9.15 -8.59
N ILE A 131 3.96 10.40 -8.93
CA ILE A 131 3.90 10.84 -10.34
C ILE A 131 5.08 11.70 -10.75
N ARG A 132 5.80 12.29 -9.79
CA ARG A 132 7.08 12.98 -9.99
C ARG A 132 7.68 13.43 -8.67
N ASP A 133 8.98 13.66 -8.69
CA ASP A 133 9.70 14.36 -7.63
C ASP A 133 9.35 15.87 -7.65
N LYS A 134 9.61 16.52 -6.53
CA LYS A 134 9.48 17.96 -6.36
C LYS A 134 10.87 18.58 -6.34
N ASP A 135 11.11 19.44 -7.32
CA ASP A 135 12.36 20.19 -7.48
C ASP A 135 12.72 21.04 -6.25
#